data_AF-A0A450TBF2-F1
#
_entry.id   AF-A0A450TBF2-F1
#
_cell.length_a   1.000
_cell.length_b   1.000
_cell.length_c   1.000
_cell.angle_alpha   90.00
_cell.angle_beta   90.00
_cell.angle_gamma   90.00
#
_symmetry.space_group_name_H-M   'P 1'
#
loop_
_entity.id
_entity.type
_entity.pdbx_description
1 polymer ?
#
loop_
_entity_poly.entity_id
_entity_poly.type
_entity_poly.pdbx_seq_one_letter_code
_entity_poly.pdbx_strand_id
1 'polypeptide(L)'
;MLLDRTQLAEADLTGEDFHGTSLRGANLNNAILDGADFRYADLSGVRLEEAGDISSLSVPRSADAVFVAYRDGTVRQWSLDVHSRHDSEVVFRVSDEPQSERGGPLRIAALPGAGLCLWDRETVRFLDAEGKTYRQISRFSLTEPYLAITPAITIAEKNMAVLIGGQTDTRREARLFDFSPEKLPSMRVFPRDSYVECVALDGLPGVGALAGILTDGGVTVRIWSETEGKVKATLLGNIPSPTCIAAYRPDPGADDPPDTFQVACGNREGIVAAWRFTLTESGACVDREEIFGKAIHKGAVKALCFVNGETLLTGGADGKIRRIALPDGQEPHDPFQLILHCTGTKIDGLEGKKERDILLAAGAKTVDGAA
;
A
#
# COMPACT_ATOMS: atom_id res chain seq x y z
N MET A 1 -0.34 0.96 39.70
CA MET A 1 -1.14 2.17 39.37
C MET A 1 -2.33 1.75 38.50
N LEU A 2 -3.40 2.56 38.37
CA LEU A 2 -4.52 2.28 37.47
C LEU A 2 -4.56 3.35 36.37
N LEU A 3 -4.29 2.95 35.14
CA LEU A 3 -4.27 3.79 33.93
C LEU A 3 -5.16 3.19 32.82
N ASP A 4 -6.14 2.38 33.19
CA ASP A 4 -7.07 1.77 32.25
C ASP A 4 -7.75 2.83 31.35
N ARG A 5 -7.81 2.54 30.04
CA ARG A 5 -8.43 3.39 29.01
C ARG A 5 -7.84 4.80 28.87
N THR A 6 -6.67 5.05 29.44
CA THR A 6 -5.97 6.34 29.30
C THR A 6 -5.53 6.54 27.85
N GLN A 7 -5.59 7.78 27.37
CA GLN A 7 -5.03 8.17 26.08
C GLN A 7 -3.56 8.58 26.29
N LEU A 8 -2.64 7.70 25.89
CA LEU A 8 -1.18 7.88 25.95
C LEU A 8 -0.56 7.76 24.54
N ALA A 9 -1.37 7.99 23.50
CA ALA A 9 -0.86 7.96 22.14
C ALA A 9 0.17 9.08 21.95
N GLU A 10 1.26 8.79 21.25
CA GLU A 10 2.39 9.69 21.00
C GLU A 10 3.08 10.22 22.26
N ALA A 11 2.77 9.66 23.43
CA ALA A 11 3.39 10.08 24.68
C ALA A 11 4.87 9.66 24.71
N ASP A 12 5.73 10.59 25.13
CA ASP A 12 7.08 10.25 25.54
C ASP A 12 7.03 9.66 26.95
N LEU A 13 7.23 8.35 27.02
CA LEU A 13 7.25 7.54 28.24
C LEU A 13 8.63 6.92 28.46
N THR A 14 9.68 7.56 27.92
CA THR A 14 11.06 7.07 28.00
C THR A 14 11.48 6.87 29.46
N GLY A 15 11.83 5.64 29.82
CA GLY A 15 12.29 5.28 31.16
C GLY A 15 11.23 5.27 32.27
N GLU A 16 9.94 5.46 31.93
CA GLU A 16 8.85 5.46 32.91
C GLU A 16 8.65 4.07 33.58
N ASP A 17 8.25 4.07 34.85
CA ASP A 17 7.99 2.86 35.63
C ASP A 17 6.49 2.52 35.64
N PHE A 18 6.10 1.56 34.80
CA PHE A 18 4.76 0.96 34.76
C PHE A 18 4.71 -0.41 35.44
N HIS A 19 5.67 -0.74 36.30
CA HIS A 19 5.72 -2.04 36.96
C HIS A 19 4.42 -2.34 37.71
N GLY A 20 3.79 -3.48 37.40
CA GLY A 20 2.52 -3.90 38.02
C GLY A 20 1.32 -2.98 37.74
N THR A 21 1.41 -2.10 36.73
CA THR A 21 0.36 -1.14 36.41
C THR A 21 -0.69 -1.74 35.49
N SER A 22 -1.96 -1.43 35.76
CA SER A 22 -3.07 -1.80 34.89
C SER A 22 -3.26 -0.70 33.84
N LEU A 23 -3.14 -1.07 32.56
CA LEU A 23 -3.30 -0.22 31.38
C LEU A 23 -4.37 -0.81 30.45
N ARG A 24 -5.37 -1.50 31.02
CA ARG A 24 -6.36 -2.24 30.25
C ARG A 24 -7.11 -1.29 29.32
N GLY A 25 -7.07 -1.56 28.02
CA GLY A 25 -7.71 -0.69 27.04
C GLY A 25 -7.08 0.70 26.86
N ALA A 26 -5.92 0.99 27.46
CA ALA A 26 -5.22 2.24 27.23
C ALA A 26 -4.74 2.34 25.76
N ASN A 27 -4.51 3.55 25.29
CA ASN A 27 -4.01 3.80 23.94
C ASN A 27 -2.54 4.21 24.01
N LEU A 28 -1.62 3.36 23.56
CA LEU A 28 -0.16 3.56 23.50
C LEU A 28 0.35 3.64 22.05
N ASN A 29 -0.53 3.91 21.08
CA ASN A 29 -0.14 4.09 19.69
C ASN A 29 0.94 5.18 19.57
N ASN A 30 2.06 4.91 18.89
CA ASN A 30 3.22 5.82 18.73
C ASN A 30 3.89 6.27 20.03
N ALA A 31 3.62 5.62 21.16
CA ALA A 31 4.32 5.99 22.38
C ALA A 31 5.82 5.67 22.26
N ILE A 32 6.65 6.57 22.79
CA ILE A 32 8.08 6.32 22.97
C ILE A 32 8.23 5.63 24.33
N LEU A 33 8.48 4.32 24.28
CA LEU A 33 8.61 3.44 25.43
C LEU A 33 10.06 3.08 25.74
N ASP A 34 11.03 3.70 25.06
CA ASP A 34 12.46 3.36 25.21
C ASP A 34 12.87 3.33 26.69
N GLY A 35 13.39 2.19 27.15
CA GLY A 35 13.77 1.98 28.55
C GLY A 35 12.63 1.92 29.59
N ALA A 36 11.36 2.07 29.20
CA ALA A 36 10.22 1.97 30.11
C ALA A 36 10.07 0.56 30.72
N ASP A 37 9.49 0.46 31.90
CA ASP A 37 9.34 -0.79 32.65
C ASP A 37 7.88 -1.22 32.74
N PHE A 38 7.45 -2.16 31.90
CA PHE A 38 6.11 -2.76 31.92
C PHE A 38 6.10 -4.14 32.61
N ARG A 39 7.10 -4.46 33.44
CA ARG A 39 7.12 -5.77 34.09
C ARG A 39 5.88 -5.97 34.96
N TYR A 40 5.23 -7.11 34.84
CA TYR A 40 3.98 -7.48 35.53
C TYR A 40 2.80 -6.52 35.27
N ALA A 41 2.88 -5.68 34.23
CA ALA A 41 1.78 -4.81 33.85
C ALA A 41 0.63 -5.61 33.20
N ASP A 42 -0.60 -5.17 33.43
CA ASP A 42 -1.77 -5.67 32.71
C ASP A 42 -2.02 -4.77 31.49
N LEU A 43 -1.53 -5.22 30.34
CA LEU A 43 -1.72 -4.58 29.04
C LEU A 43 -2.95 -5.12 28.29
N SER A 44 -3.86 -5.84 28.94
CA SER A 44 -4.97 -6.50 28.25
C SER A 44 -5.82 -5.50 27.46
N GLY A 45 -5.85 -5.67 26.13
CA GLY A 45 -6.61 -4.82 25.22
C GLY A 45 -6.01 -3.42 25.03
N VAL A 46 -4.76 -3.19 25.45
CA VAL A 46 -4.05 -1.95 25.13
C VAL A 46 -3.91 -1.82 23.62
N ARG A 47 -4.04 -0.60 23.11
CA ARG A 47 -3.82 -0.30 21.69
C ARG A 47 -2.34 0.03 21.51
N LEU A 48 -1.63 -0.87 20.85
CA LEU A 48 -0.22 -0.75 20.44
C LEU A 48 -0.15 -0.89 18.91
N GLU A 49 -1.11 -0.29 18.20
CA GLU A 49 -1.38 -0.57 16.79
C GLU A 49 -0.27 -0.06 15.84
N GLU A 50 0.82 0.53 16.34
CA GLU A 50 1.87 1.19 15.56
C GLU A 50 3.11 0.31 15.29
N ALA A 51 2.93 -0.92 14.79
CA ALA A 51 4.00 -1.70 14.16
C ALA A 51 3.49 -2.53 12.96
N GLY A 52 2.44 -2.04 12.31
CA GLY A 52 1.78 -2.75 11.22
C GLY A 52 2.66 -2.82 9.98
N ASP A 53 2.90 -4.04 9.48
CA ASP A 53 3.33 -4.27 8.11
C ASP A 53 2.43 -3.50 7.13
N ILE A 54 3.02 -2.64 6.30
CA ILE A 54 2.29 -1.96 5.22
C ILE A 54 1.91 -2.99 4.17
N SER A 55 0.64 -3.05 3.82
CA SER A 55 0.14 -3.95 2.80
C SER A 55 -0.09 -3.26 1.46
N SER A 56 -0.52 -2.00 1.46
CA SER A 56 -0.83 -1.22 0.27
C SER A 56 -0.92 0.26 0.61
N LEU A 57 -0.66 1.12 -0.36
CA LEU A 57 -0.81 2.56 -0.22
C LEU A 57 -1.42 3.14 -1.50
N SER A 58 -2.17 4.23 -1.37
CA SER A 58 -2.80 4.92 -2.48
C SER A 58 -2.88 6.42 -2.22
N VAL A 59 -2.57 7.21 -3.24
CA VAL A 59 -2.75 8.67 -3.23
C VAL A 59 -3.91 9.02 -4.17
N PRO A 60 -5.01 9.59 -3.65
CA PRO A 60 -6.03 10.18 -4.49
C PRO A 60 -5.46 11.40 -5.22
N ARG A 61 -5.82 11.59 -6.50
CA ARG A 61 -5.31 12.72 -7.31
C ARG A 61 -5.59 14.10 -6.71
N SER A 62 -6.67 14.24 -5.95
CA SER A 62 -7.12 15.52 -5.38
C SER A 62 -6.79 15.68 -3.90
N ALA A 63 -6.02 14.77 -3.30
CA ALA A 63 -5.80 14.76 -1.86
C ALA A 63 -4.35 15.11 -1.49
N ASP A 64 -4.19 16.03 -0.54
CA ASP A 64 -2.93 16.26 0.19
C ASP A 64 -2.70 15.19 1.25
N ALA A 65 -3.05 13.95 0.92
CA ALA A 65 -2.99 12.82 1.82
C ALA A 65 -2.70 11.51 1.10
N VAL A 66 -1.99 10.61 1.77
CA VAL A 66 -1.85 9.22 1.36
C VAL A 66 -2.64 8.33 2.29
N PHE A 67 -3.38 7.39 1.71
CA PHE A 67 -4.08 6.36 2.46
C PHE A 67 -3.27 5.08 2.44
N VAL A 68 -3.06 4.51 3.61
CA VAL A 68 -2.22 3.34 3.81
C VAL A 68 -3.02 2.26 4.48
N ALA A 69 -3.08 1.10 3.84
CA ALA A 69 -3.62 -0.12 4.42
C ALA A 69 -2.51 -0.85 5.17
N TYR A 70 -2.85 -1.26 6.39
CA TYR A 70 -1.97 -2.01 7.27
C TYR A 70 -2.50 -3.44 7.43
N ARG A 71 -1.58 -4.36 7.74
CA ARG A 71 -1.92 -5.77 8.01
C ARG A 71 -2.89 -5.93 9.17
N ASP A 72 -2.92 -5.00 10.11
CA ASP A 72 -3.86 -4.98 11.24
C ASP A 72 -5.32 -4.73 10.82
N GLY A 73 -5.60 -4.50 9.53
CA GLY A 73 -6.94 -4.24 9.00
C GLY A 73 -7.39 -2.79 9.13
N THR A 74 -6.49 -1.88 9.55
CA THR A 74 -6.73 -0.45 9.55
C THR A 74 -6.34 0.17 8.22
N VAL A 75 -7.08 1.22 7.84
CA VAL A 75 -6.68 2.18 6.83
C VAL A 75 -6.44 3.49 7.53
N ARG A 76 -5.26 4.06 7.29
CA ARG A 76 -4.83 5.31 7.91
C ARG A 76 -4.55 6.34 6.85
N GLN A 77 -4.93 7.56 7.16
CA GLN A 77 -4.63 8.73 6.35
C GLN A 77 -3.41 9.43 6.93
N TRP A 78 -2.44 9.69 6.09
CA TRP A 78 -1.27 10.49 6.39
C TRP A 78 -1.33 11.78 5.60
N SER A 79 -1.04 12.91 6.23
CA SER A 79 -0.90 14.17 5.50
C SER A 79 0.38 14.17 4.66
N LEU A 80 0.29 14.64 3.42
CA LEU A 80 1.44 14.92 2.57
C LEU A 80 2.01 16.33 2.77
N ASP A 81 1.41 17.13 3.65
CA ASP A 81 1.95 18.42 4.07
C ASP A 81 3.28 18.19 4.79
N VAL A 82 4.30 18.89 4.31
CA VAL A 82 5.67 18.85 4.83
C VAL A 82 5.79 19.41 6.25
N HIS A 83 4.78 20.16 6.72
CA HIS A 83 4.71 20.68 8.09
C HIS A 83 3.90 19.77 9.03
N SER A 84 3.33 18.68 8.53
CA SER A 84 2.64 17.70 9.36
C SER A 84 3.62 17.04 10.34
N ARG A 85 3.14 16.70 11.54
CA ARG A 85 3.92 15.99 12.56
C ARG A 85 4.12 14.49 12.24
N HIS A 86 3.74 14.07 11.03
CA HIS A 86 3.68 12.67 10.61
C HIS A 86 2.69 11.82 11.42
N ASP A 87 1.68 12.44 12.04
CA ASP A 87 0.62 11.69 12.70
C ASP A 87 -0.31 11.09 11.63
N SER A 88 -0.64 9.81 11.78
CA SER A 88 -1.61 9.13 10.93
C SER A 88 -2.96 9.04 11.64
N GLU A 89 -4.03 9.40 10.95
CA GLU A 89 -5.39 9.23 11.48
C GLU A 89 -5.96 7.90 11.00
N VAL A 90 -6.46 7.05 11.91
CA VAL A 90 -7.22 5.85 11.52
C VAL A 90 -8.57 6.28 10.98
N VAL A 91 -8.75 6.16 9.67
CA VAL A 91 -9.97 6.62 8.98
C VAL A 91 -10.97 5.50 8.73
N PHE A 92 -10.51 4.24 8.73
CA PHE A 92 -11.36 3.06 8.59
C PHE A 92 -10.72 1.85 9.26
N ARG A 93 -11.55 0.96 9.82
CA ARG A 93 -11.15 -0.35 10.32
C ARG A 93 -12.08 -1.39 9.72
N VAL A 94 -11.51 -2.42 9.11
CA VAL A 94 -12.27 -3.63 8.75
C VAL A 94 -12.70 -4.26 10.08
N SER A 95 -14.01 -4.33 10.33
CA SER A 95 -14.62 -4.79 11.60
C SER A 95 -13.96 -6.05 12.17
N ASP A 96 -13.92 -6.17 13.52
CA ASP A 96 -13.35 -7.25 14.35
C ASP A 96 -13.93 -8.68 14.11
N GLU A 97 -14.52 -8.97 12.95
CA GLU A 97 -14.59 -10.35 12.49
C GLU A 97 -13.14 -10.83 12.42
N PRO A 98 -12.75 -11.91 13.11
CA PRO A 98 -11.38 -12.38 13.12
C PRO A 98 -10.97 -12.49 11.67
N GLN A 99 -9.99 -11.68 11.24
CA GLN A 99 -9.42 -11.81 9.91
C GLN A 99 -9.11 -13.28 9.79
N SER A 100 -9.88 -13.98 8.96
CA SER A 100 -9.53 -15.34 8.65
C SER A 100 -8.12 -15.20 8.10
N GLU A 101 -7.16 -16.01 8.57
CA GLU A 101 -5.83 -16.04 7.93
C GLU A 101 -5.94 -16.29 6.41
N ARG A 102 -7.13 -16.70 5.94
CA ARG A 102 -7.55 -16.85 4.55
C ARG A 102 -7.74 -15.54 3.77
N GLY A 103 -8.18 -14.45 4.40
CA GLY A 103 -8.46 -13.17 3.74
C GLY A 103 -7.22 -12.49 3.14
N GLY A 104 -6.04 -12.73 3.70
CA GLY A 104 -4.79 -12.16 3.19
C GLY A 104 -4.69 -10.64 3.42
N PRO A 105 -3.65 -9.99 2.86
CA PRO A 105 -3.37 -8.59 3.14
C PRO A 105 -4.39 -7.65 2.50
N LEU A 106 -4.88 -6.67 3.26
CA LEU A 106 -5.77 -5.63 2.78
C LEU A 106 -5.06 -4.77 1.72
N ARG A 107 -5.76 -4.44 0.65
CA ARG A 107 -5.27 -3.59 -0.44
C ARG A 107 -6.18 -2.37 -0.57
N ILE A 108 -5.65 -1.28 -1.13
CA ILE A 108 -6.37 -0.02 -1.27
C ILE A 108 -6.11 0.62 -2.65
N ALA A 109 -7.15 1.26 -3.18
CA ALA A 109 -7.06 2.14 -4.34
C ALA A 109 -7.99 3.33 -4.14
N ALA A 110 -7.52 4.52 -4.47
CA ALA A 110 -8.33 5.72 -4.50
C ALA A 110 -9.30 5.67 -5.68
N LEU A 111 -10.53 6.09 -5.45
CA LEU A 111 -11.55 6.25 -6.47
C LEU A 111 -11.66 7.72 -6.87
N PRO A 112 -12.18 8.02 -8.07
CA PRO A 112 -12.63 9.37 -8.39
C PRO A 112 -13.62 9.89 -7.33
N GLY A 113 -13.56 11.19 -7.03
CA GLY A 113 -14.54 11.83 -6.13
C GLY A 113 -14.36 11.51 -4.64
N ALA A 114 -13.12 11.30 -4.18
CA ALA A 114 -12.71 11.06 -2.79
C ALA A 114 -13.08 9.69 -2.18
N GLY A 115 -13.73 8.79 -2.92
CA GLY A 115 -14.00 7.43 -2.47
C GLY A 115 -12.75 6.56 -2.38
N LEU A 116 -12.85 5.43 -1.67
CA LEU A 116 -11.79 4.42 -1.59
C LEU A 116 -12.37 3.04 -1.94
N CYS A 117 -11.58 2.23 -2.64
CA CYS A 117 -11.84 0.80 -2.80
C CYS A 117 -10.84 0.02 -1.96
N LEU A 118 -11.35 -0.86 -1.11
CA LEU A 118 -10.55 -1.80 -0.34
C LEU A 118 -10.85 -3.22 -0.78
N TRP A 119 -9.84 -4.06 -0.87
CA TRP A 119 -10.07 -5.47 -1.13
C TRP A 119 -9.06 -6.37 -0.45
N ASP A 120 -9.48 -7.59 -0.24
CA ASP A 120 -8.67 -8.69 0.23
C ASP A 120 -8.98 -9.91 -0.67
N ARG A 121 -8.65 -11.14 -0.25
CA ARG A 121 -8.91 -12.36 -1.04
C ARG A 121 -10.38 -12.70 -1.14
N GLU A 122 -11.18 -12.28 -0.18
CA GLU A 122 -12.56 -12.74 -0.01
C GLU A 122 -13.56 -11.64 -0.33
N THR A 123 -13.16 -10.38 -0.26
CA THR A 123 -14.10 -9.27 -0.30
C THR A 123 -13.54 -8.04 -1.00
N VAL A 124 -14.45 -7.33 -1.66
CA VAL A 124 -14.23 -5.99 -2.21
C VAL A 124 -15.21 -5.04 -1.52
N ARG A 125 -14.72 -3.90 -1.04
CA ARG A 125 -15.47 -2.89 -0.30
C ARG A 125 -15.28 -1.55 -0.98
N PHE A 126 -16.37 -0.81 -1.13
CA PHE A 126 -16.32 0.58 -1.55
C PHE A 126 -16.68 1.44 -0.36
N LEU A 127 -15.86 2.47 -0.15
CA LEU A 127 -15.98 3.41 0.93
C LEU A 127 -16.19 4.81 0.37
N ASP A 128 -17.00 5.59 1.07
CA ASP A 128 -17.19 7.01 0.82
C ASP A 128 -16.73 7.83 2.02
N ALA A 129 -16.33 9.07 1.78
CA ALA A 129 -15.88 9.97 2.82
C ALA A 129 -17.07 10.42 3.68
N GLU A 130 -16.95 10.26 5.00
CA GLU A 130 -17.92 10.71 6.00
C GLU A 130 -17.18 11.56 7.04
N GLY A 131 -17.08 12.87 6.78
CA GLY A 131 -16.30 13.80 7.60
C GLY A 131 -14.80 13.49 7.51
N LYS A 132 -14.18 13.14 8.65
CA LYS A 132 -12.77 12.72 8.74
C LYS A 132 -12.57 11.21 8.63
N THR A 133 -13.65 10.45 8.51
CA THR A 133 -13.62 8.99 8.47
C THR A 133 -14.18 8.50 7.15
N TYR A 134 -14.07 7.20 6.90
CA TYR A 134 -14.67 6.55 5.76
C TYR A 134 -15.75 5.58 6.19
N ARG A 135 -16.83 5.53 5.43
CA ARG A 135 -17.93 4.60 5.66
C ARG A 135 -18.05 3.62 4.50
N GLN A 136 -18.24 2.35 4.83
CA GLN A 136 -18.54 1.33 3.84
C GLN A 136 -19.94 1.55 3.26
N ILE A 137 -19.99 1.83 1.96
CA ILE A 137 -21.24 1.99 1.19
C ILE A 137 -21.65 0.71 0.48
N SER A 138 -20.70 -0.16 0.13
CA SER A 138 -20.99 -1.47 -0.45
C SER A 138 -19.89 -2.49 -0.14
N ARG A 139 -20.27 -3.78 -0.15
CA ARG A 139 -19.39 -4.93 0.07
C ARG A 139 -19.83 -6.07 -0.84
N PHE A 140 -18.87 -6.67 -1.53
CA PHE A 140 -19.05 -7.84 -2.38
C PHE A 140 -18.16 -8.96 -1.88
N SER A 141 -18.66 -10.19 -1.88
CA SER A 141 -17.85 -11.37 -1.59
C SER A 141 -17.39 -12.02 -2.90
N LEU A 142 -16.12 -12.37 -2.96
CA LEU A 142 -15.51 -13.14 -4.03
C LEU A 142 -15.79 -14.63 -3.74
N THR A 143 -16.96 -15.12 -4.14
CA THR A 143 -17.50 -16.45 -3.75
C THR A 143 -16.97 -17.64 -4.55
N GLU A 144 -16.01 -17.47 -5.45
CA GLU A 144 -15.52 -18.59 -6.28
C GLU A 144 -14.27 -19.29 -5.70
N PRO A 145 -14.28 -20.64 -5.62
CA PRO A 145 -13.16 -21.43 -5.08
C PRO A 145 -11.87 -21.38 -5.93
N TYR A 146 -11.89 -20.69 -7.07
CA TYR A 146 -10.73 -20.51 -7.94
C TYR A 146 -9.97 -19.19 -7.69
N LEU A 147 -10.52 -18.24 -6.92
CA LEU A 147 -9.88 -16.96 -6.58
C LEU A 147 -9.09 -17.08 -5.27
N ALA A 148 -8.06 -17.89 -5.26
CA ALA A 148 -7.26 -18.10 -4.05
C ALA A 148 -5.89 -17.39 -4.09
N ILE A 149 -5.80 -16.36 -4.94
CA ILE A 149 -4.81 -15.30 -4.92
C ILE A 149 -5.58 -14.01 -4.66
N THR A 150 -5.04 -13.11 -3.83
CA THR A 150 -5.60 -11.77 -3.66
C THR A 150 -5.71 -11.15 -5.05
N PRO A 151 -6.90 -10.79 -5.55
CA PRO A 151 -6.99 -10.19 -6.87
C PRO A 151 -6.13 -8.92 -6.86
N ALA A 152 -5.27 -8.75 -7.87
CA ALA A 152 -4.64 -7.45 -8.07
C ALA A 152 -5.70 -6.58 -8.75
N ILE A 153 -6.45 -5.84 -7.94
CA ILE A 153 -7.35 -4.81 -8.43
C ILE A 153 -6.53 -3.52 -8.47
N THR A 154 -6.61 -2.82 -9.58
CA THR A 154 -6.03 -1.49 -9.71
C THR A 154 -7.08 -0.62 -10.34
N ILE A 155 -7.18 0.60 -9.83
CA ILE A 155 -8.17 1.56 -10.29
C ILE A 155 -7.41 2.78 -10.73
N ALA A 156 -7.58 3.10 -12.01
CA ALA A 156 -7.25 4.40 -12.56
C ALA A 156 -8.53 5.25 -12.56
N GLU A 157 -8.45 6.50 -13.02
CA GLU A 157 -9.59 7.42 -13.09
C GLU A 157 -10.77 6.89 -13.92
N LYS A 158 -10.51 6.29 -15.09
CA LYS A 158 -11.57 5.81 -16.01
C LYS A 158 -11.60 4.28 -16.15
N ASN A 159 -10.50 3.60 -15.83
CA ASN A 159 -10.38 2.16 -16.02
C ASN A 159 -10.07 1.42 -14.71
N MET A 160 -10.59 0.21 -14.58
CA MET A 160 -10.20 -0.74 -13.53
C MET A 160 -9.56 -1.96 -14.17
N ALA A 161 -8.35 -2.34 -13.76
CA ALA A 161 -7.83 -3.66 -14.10
C ALA A 161 -7.98 -4.62 -12.94
N VAL A 162 -8.34 -5.86 -13.26
CA VAL A 162 -8.46 -6.96 -12.32
C VAL A 162 -7.64 -8.11 -12.85
N LEU A 163 -6.59 -8.48 -12.11
CA LEU A 163 -5.81 -9.68 -12.38
C LEU A 163 -6.51 -10.89 -11.75
N ILE A 164 -6.80 -11.89 -12.57
CA ILE A 164 -7.47 -13.13 -12.17
C ILE A 164 -6.53 -14.30 -12.45
N GLY A 165 -6.31 -15.16 -11.47
CA GLY A 165 -5.51 -16.38 -11.61
C GLY A 165 -5.87 -17.44 -10.58
N GLY A 166 -5.85 -18.71 -10.98
CA GLY A 166 -6.16 -19.85 -10.12
C GLY A 166 -4.96 -20.32 -9.28
N GLN A 167 -5.17 -21.04 -8.17
CA GLN A 167 -4.06 -21.57 -7.33
C GLN A 167 -3.09 -22.47 -8.08
N THR A 168 -3.58 -23.18 -9.09
CA THR A 168 -2.85 -24.21 -9.83
C THR A 168 -2.38 -23.74 -11.19
N ASP A 169 -2.78 -22.55 -11.63
CA ASP A 169 -2.38 -21.97 -12.92
C ASP A 169 -1.31 -20.92 -12.69
N THR A 170 -0.10 -21.17 -13.21
CA THR A 170 0.99 -20.19 -13.24
C THR A 170 0.71 -19.05 -14.23
N ARG A 171 -0.38 -19.14 -14.99
CA ARG A 171 -0.83 -18.12 -15.92
C ARG A 171 -1.98 -17.31 -15.32
N ARG A 172 -1.81 -16.00 -15.30
CA ARG A 172 -2.83 -15.05 -14.86
C ARG A 172 -3.40 -14.31 -16.07
N GLU A 173 -4.68 -14.03 -16.03
CA GLU A 173 -5.41 -13.24 -17.02
C GLU A 173 -5.64 -11.85 -16.42
N ALA A 174 -5.32 -10.80 -17.17
CA ALA A 174 -5.68 -9.43 -16.76
C ALA A 174 -6.95 -9.00 -17.50
N ARG A 175 -7.97 -8.62 -16.75
CA ARG A 175 -9.22 -8.05 -17.27
C ARG A 175 -9.24 -6.56 -17.05
N LEU A 176 -9.37 -5.78 -18.12
CA LEU A 176 -9.51 -4.33 -18.06
C LEU A 176 -10.98 -3.97 -18.29
N PHE A 177 -11.57 -3.28 -17.31
CA PHE A 177 -12.92 -2.75 -17.34
C PHE A 177 -12.83 -1.24 -17.60
N ASP A 178 -13.44 -0.81 -18.70
CA ASP A 178 -13.54 0.60 -19.08
C ASP A 178 -14.90 1.13 -18.61
N PHE A 179 -14.86 2.15 -17.74
CA PHE A 179 -16.04 2.84 -17.21
C PHE A 179 -16.12 4.29 -17.70
N SER A 180 -15.39 4.63 -18.77
CA SER A 180 -15.42 5.96 -19.38
C SER A 180 -16.87 6.36 -19.69
N PRO A 181 -17.35 7.53 -19.21
CA PRO A 181 -18.75 7.94 -19.37
C PRO A 181 -19.14 8.12 -20.85
N GLU A 182 -18.15 8.29 -21.72
CA GLU A 182 -18.34 8.47 -23.15
C GLU A 182 -18.61 7.14 -23.90
N LYS A 183 -18.49 5.97 -23.24
CA LYS A 183 -18.68 4.65 -23.85
C LYS A 183 -19.54 3.72 -22.98
N LEU A 184 -20.15 2.71 -23.61
CA LEU A 184 -20.75 1.60 -22.86
C LEU A 184 -19.65 0.84 -22.11
N PRO A 185 -19.91 0.40 -20.87
CA PRO A 185 -18.95 -0.40 -20.13
C PRO A 185 -18.47 -1.59 -20.96
N SER A 186 -17.15 -1.72 -21.10
CA SER A 186 -16.53 -2.77 -21.90
C SER A 186 -15.44 -3.49 -21.11
N MET A 187 -15.24 -4.77 -21.42
CA MET A 187 -14.23 -5.60 -20.79
C MET A 187 -13.27 -6.10 -21.86
N ARG A 188 -11.97 -5.96 -21.60
CA ARG A 188 -10.90 -6.50 -22.44
C ARG A 188 -10.10 -7.53 -21.68
N VAL A 189 -9.75 -8.62 -22.36
CA VAL A 189 -8.97 -9.72 -21.80
C VAL A 189 -7.56 -9.66 -22.39
N PHE A 190 -6.57 -9.50 -21.52
CA PHE A 190 -5.16 -9.64 -21.89
C PHE A 190 -4.73 -11.08 -21.57
N PRO A 191 -4.24 -11.84 -22.58
CA PRO A 191 -4.03 -13.27 -22.45
C PRO A 191 -2.96 -13.67 -21.42
N ARG A 192 -3.04 -14.95 -21.07
CA ARG A 192 -2.37 -15.73 -20.02
C ARG A 192 -0.84 -15.64 -19.95
N ASP A 193 -0.31 -14.55 -19.41
CA ASP A 193 1.08 -14.48 -18.97
C ASP A 193 1.21 -14.71 -17.47
N SER A 194 2.41 -15.08 -17.05
CA SER A 194 2.74 -15.17 -15.64
C SER A 194 2.95 -13.77 -15.08
N TYR A 195 1.89 -12.97 -14.95
CA TYR A 195 1.96 -11.65 -14.31
C TYR A 195 2.16 -11.79 -12.81
N VAL A 196 2.99 -10.92 -12.26
CA VAL A 196 3.11 -10.70 -10.81
C VAL A 196 2.08 -9.66 -10.37
N GLU A 197 2.04 -8.50 -11.03
CA GLU A 197 1.13 -7.39 -10.75
C GLU A 197 0.84 -6.61 -12.05
N CYS A 198 -0.27 -5.86 -12.10
CA CYS A 198 -0.61 -4.99 -13.22
C CYS A 198 -1.34 -3.72 -12.79
N VAL A 199 -1.24 -2.67 -13.60
CA VAL A 199 -1.87 -1.35 -13.43
C VAL A 199 -2.53 -0.91 -14.73
N ALA A 200 -3.73 -0.35 -14.63
CA ALA A 200 -4.45 0.26 -15.76
C ALA A 200 -3.80 1.60 -16.14
N LEU A 201 -3.73 1.89 -17.43
CA LEU A 201 -3.23 3.16 -17.95
C LEU A 201 -4.40 3.93 -18.59
N ASP A 202 -4.71 5.11 -18.05
CA ASP A 202 -5.76 5.96 -18.57
C ASP A 202 -5.27 6.95 -19.63
N GLY A 203 -6.14 7.27 -20.58
CA GLY A 203 -6.13 8.60 -21.20
C GLY A 203 -5.93 8.68 -22.72
N LEU A 204 -5.99 7.56 -23.44
CA LEU A 204 -6.17 7.60 -24.90
C LEU A 204 -7.58 7.09 -25.25
N PRO A 205 -8.47 7.91 -25.82
CA PRO A 205 -9.83 7.49 -26.19
C PRO A 205 -9.82 6.24 -27.08
N GLY A 206 -10.42 5.14 -26.61
CA GLY A 206 -10.50 3.88 -27.35
C GLY A 206 -9.26 2.98 -27.32
N VAL A 207 -8.18 3.42 -26.68
CA VAL A 207 -7.00 2.59 -26.45
C VAL A 207 -7.04 2.08 -25.01
N GLY A 208 -7.13 0.75 -24.85
CA GLY A 208 -7.03 0.12 -23.54
C GLY A 208 -5.57 -0.25 -23.29
N ALA A 209 -4.92 0.39 -22.35
CA ALA A 209 -3.52 0.14 -22.04
C ALA A 209 -3.34 -0.34 -20.60
N LEU A 210 -2.39 -1.25 -20.40
CA LEU A 210 -2.06 -1.86 -19.12
C LEU A 210 -0.55 -1.98 -19.02
N ALA A 211 0.02 -1.58 -17.89
CA ALA A 211 1.38 -1.95 -17.55
C ALA A 211 1.35 -3.15 -16.60
N GLY A 212 2.29 -4.08 -16.77
CA GLY A 212 2.35 -5.28 -15.95
C GLY A 212 3.76 -5.80 -15.82
N ILE A 213 4.03 -6.41 -14.67
CA ILE A 213 5.30 -7.09 -14.42
C ILE A 213 5.10 -8.58 -14.59
N LEU A 214 6.00 -9.22 -15.33
CA LEU A 214 6.04 -10.66 -15.55
C LEU A 214 6.84 -11.37 -14.42
N THR A 215 6.65 -12.67 -14.25
CA THR A 215 7.34 -13.48 -13.22
C THR A 215 8.86 -13.55 -13.41
N ASP A 216 9.33 -13.32 -14.63
CA ASP A 216 10.76 -13.23 -14.95
C ASP A 216 11.35 -11.84 -14.66
N GLY A 217 10.54 -10.91 -14.14
CA GLY A 217 10.92 -9.54 -13.82
C GLY A 217 10.70 -8.54 -14.96
N GLY A 218 10.30 -9.00 -16.16
CA GLY A 218 10.05 -8.12 -17.30
C GLY A 218 8.94 -7.11 -17.02
N VAL A 219 9.26 -5.82 -17.10
CA VAL A 219 8.29 -4.72 -16.97
C VAL A 219 7.78 -4.40 -18.36
N THR A 220 6.50 -4.66 -18.59
CA THR A 220 5.88 -4.56 -19.92
C THR A 220 4.72 -3.58 -19.94
N VAL A 221 4.58 -2.89 -21.06
CA VAL A 221 3.38 -2.12 -21.40
C VAL A 221 2.66 -2.86 -22.50
N ARG A 222 1.39 -3.15 -22.28
CA ARG A 222 0.50 -3.82 -23.21
C ARG A 222 -0.61 -2.91 -23.63
N ILE A 223 -0.77 -2.79 -24.93
CA ILE A 223 -1.69 -1.84 -25.54
C ILE A 223 -2.62 -2.61 -26.44
N TRP A 224 -3.91 -2.46 -26.18
CA TRP A 224 -4.97 -2.90 -27.06
C TRP A 224 -5.40 -1.73 -27.94
N SER A 225 -5.28 -1.91 -29.26
CA SER A 225 -5.84 -1.00 -30.26
C SER A 225 -7.13 -1.57 -30.84
N GLU A 226 -8.22 -0.78 -30.82
CA GLU A 226 -9.49 -1.12 -31.48
C GLU A 226 -9.32 -1.25 -33.00
N THR A 227 -8.43 -0.46 -33.62
CA THR A 227 -8.23 -0.48 -35.08
C THR A 227 -7.52 -1.74 -35.56
N GLU A 228 -6.63 -2.32 -34.75
CA GLU A 228 -5.85 -3.50 -35.12
C GLU A 228 -6.39 -4.81 -34.54
N GLY A 229 -7.25 -4.76 -33.51
CA GLY A 229 -7.82 -5.94 -32.86
C GLY A 229 -6.79 -6.87 -32.22
N LYS A 230 -5.60 -6.36 -31.88
CA LYS A 230 -4.48 -7.12 -31.30
C LYS A 230 -3.86 -6.39 -30.11
N VAL A 231 -3.29 -7.17 -29.20
CA VAL A 231 -2.43 -6.67 -28.11
C VAL A 231 -1.01 -6.54 -28.62
N LYS A 232 -0.44 -5.33 -28.51
CA LYS A 232 1.01 -5.10 -28.66
C LYS A 232 1.64 -5.07 -27.28
N ALA A 233 2.70 -5.86 -27.07
CA ALA A 233 3.48 -5.84 -25.84
C ALA A 233 4.84 -5.20 -26.11
N THR A 234 5.22 -4.24 -25.27
CA THR A 234 6.51 -3.56 -25.32
C THR A 234 7.22 -3.76 -23.98
N LEU A 235 8.47 -4.25 -24.02
CA LEU A 235 9.33 -4.30 -22.84
C LEU A 235 9.90 -2.90 -22.56
N LEU A 236 9.77 -2.44 -21.33
CA LEU A 236 10.38 -1.19 -20.84
C LEU A 236 11.73 -1.46 -20.18
N GLY A 237 11.79 -2.50 -19.34
CA GLY A 237 12.97 -2.83 -18.54
C GLY A 237 12.75 -4.13 -17.76
N ASN A 238 13.61 -4.37 -16.77
CA ASN A 238 13.54 -5.55 -15.92
C ASN A 238 13.80 -5.16 -14.47
N ILE A 239 13.06 -5.76 -13.55
CA ILE A 239 13.30 -5.68 -12.12
C ILE A 239 13.26 -7.10 -11.53
N PRO A 240 14.33 -7.55 -10.83
CA PRO A 240 14.35 -8.91 -10.27
C PRO A 240 13.37 -9.02 -9.11
N SER A 241 12.75 -10.18 -8.94
CA SER A 241 11.84 -10.49 -7.81
C SER A 241 10.76 -9.42 -7.56
N PRO A 242 9.96 -9.01 -8.56
CA PRO A 242 9.02 -7.91 -8.41
C PRO A 242 7.94 -8.18 -7.36
N THR A 243 7.43 -7.11 -6.75
CA THR A 243 6.41 -7.18 -5.69
C THR A 243 5.24 -6.24 -5.90
N CYS A 244 5.43 -5.10 -6.55
CA CYS A 244 4.41 -4.08 -6.78
C CYS A 244 4.72 -3.23 -8.02
N ILE A 245 3.67 -2.65 -8.60
CA ILE A 245 3.73 -1.73 -9.74
C ILE A 245 2.76 -0.57 -9.51
N ALA A 246 3.10 0.62 -9.98
CA ALA A 246 2.16 1.71 -10.18
C ALA A 246 2.45 2.42 -11.50
N ALA A 247 1.46 3.14 -11.99
CA ALA A 247 1.59 4.00 -13.15
C ALA A 247 1.10 5.40 -12.83
N TYR A 248 1.64 6.35 -13.57
CA TYR A 248 1.25 7.75 -13.52
C TYR A 248 1.15 8.31 -14.93
N ARG A 249 0.17 9.18 -15.10
CA ARG A 249 0.00 10.01 -16.28
C ARG A 249 -0.09 11.46 -15.79
N PRO A 250 0.74 12.37 -16.29
CA PRO A 250 0.61 13.80 -16.02
C PRO A 250 -0.74 14.33 -16.50
N ASP A 251 -1.28 15.32 -15.78
CA ASP A 251 -2.50 15.98 -16.21
C ASP A 251 -2.28 16.70 -17.56
N PRO A 252 -3.28 16.71 -18.45
CA PRO A 252 -3.19 17.45 -19.71
C PRO A 252 -3.00 18.95 -19.42
N GLY A 253 -1.83 19.50 -19.76
CA GLY A 253 -1.48 20.90 -19.52
C GLY A 253 -0.21 21.14 -18.69
N ALA A 254 0.45 20.08 -18.21
CA ALA A 254 1.84 20.15 -17.77
C ALA A 254 2.79 20.41 -18.96
N ASP A 255 4.02 20.85 -18.71
CA ASP A 255 5.06 21.05 -19.75
C ASP A 255 5.43 19.73 -20.48
N ASP A 256 5.03 18.58 -19.93
CA ASP A 256 5.23 17.26 -20.53
C ASP A 256 4.36 17.05 -21.79
N PRO A 257 4.87 16.32 -22.80
CA PRO A 257 4.08 15.96 -23.97
C PRO A 257 2.78 15.25 -23.56
N PRO A 258 1.64 15.53 -24.23
CA PRO A 258 0.44 14.74 -24.05
C PRO A 258 0.77 13.25 -24.27
N ASP A 259 0.19 12.39 -23.43
CA ASP A 259 0.37 10.93 -23.47
C ASP A 259 1.74 10.40 -23.05
N THR A 260 2.48 11.19 -22.26
CA THR A 260 3.63 10.70 -21.49
C THR A 260 3.14 9.91 -20.27
N PHE A 261 3.74 8.76 -20.02
CA PHE A 261 3.44 7.88 -18.90
C PHE A 261 4.71 7.55 -18.13
N GLN A 262 4.51 7.28 -16.85
CA GLN A 262 5.54 6.73 -15.99
C GLN A 262 5.03 5.44 -15.36
N VAL A 263 5.91 4.46 -15.22
CA VAL A 263 5.66 3.21 -14.49
C VAL A 263 6.79 3.01 -13.50
N ALA A 264 6.43 2.70 -12.25
CA ALA A 264 7.38 2.36 -11.20
C ALA A 264 7.11 0.95 -10.68
N CYS A 265 8.18 0.25 -10.34
CA CYS A 265 8.14 -1.12 -9.82
C CYS A 265 9.02 -1.23 -8.58
N GLY A 266 8.57 -2.04 -7.62
CA GLY A 266 9.33 -2.40 -6.44
C GLY A 266 9.63 -3.89 -6.41
N ASN A 267 10.65 -4.30 -5.62
CA ASN A 267 11.00 -5.71 -5.49
C ASN A 267 11.26 -6.20 -4.05
N ARG A 268 11.59 -7.49 -3.92
CA ARG A 268 11.83 -8.17 -2.64
C ARG A 268 13.08 -7.70 -1.91
N GLU A 269 14.04 -7.16 -2.62
CA GLU A 269 15.33 -6.70 -2.11
C GLU A 269 15.31 -5.22 -1.69
N GLY A 270 14.20 -4.51 -1.90
CA GLY A 270 14.02 -3.11 -1.53
C GLY A 270 14.40 -2.12 -2.63
N ILE A 271 14.60 -2.60 -3.85
CA ILE A 271 14.88 -1.80 -5.05
C ILE A 271 13.57 -1.24 -5.60
N VAL A 272 13.62 0.03 -5.97
CA VAL A 272 12.60 0.73 -6.73
C VAL A 272 13.21 1.17 -8.06
N ALA A 273 12.52 0.88 -9.15
CA ALA A 273 12.91 1.32 -10.49
C ALA A 273 11.71 1.96 -11.20
N ALA A 274 11.96 2.96 -12.04
CA ALA A 274 10.91 3.66 -12.77
C ALA A 274 11.33 3.96 -14.21
N TRP A 275 10.35 3.91 -15.10
CA TRP A 275 10.50 4.16 -16.52
C TRP A 275 9.51 5.20 -16.99
N ARG A 276 9.94 6.02 -17.95
CA ARG A 276 9.12 6.97 -18.69
C ARG A 276 8.97 6.49 -20.13
N PHE A 277 7.81 6.71 -20.72
CA PHE A 277 7.54 6.42 -22.13
C PHE A 277 6.36 7.25 -22.62
N THR A 278 6.22 7.37 -23.93
CA THR A 278 5.08 8.04 -24.57
C THR A 278 4.25 7.03 -25.34
N LEU A 279 2.93 7.15 -25.26
CA LEU A 279 2.00 6.37 -26.08
C LEU A 279 1.50 7.21 -27.24
N THR A 280 1.70 6.72 -28.46
CA THR A 280 1.12 7.35 -29.65
C THR A 280 -0.35 7.00 -29.78
N GLU A 281 -1.11 7.78 -30.56
CA GLU A 281 -2.50 7.46 -30.92
C GLU A 281 -2.65 6.07 -31.56
N SER A 282 -1.63 5.58 -32.27
CA SER A 282 -1.61 4.23 -32.85
C SER A 282 -1.36 3.12 -31.82
N GLY A 283 -1.20 3.47 -30.54
CA GLY A 283 -0.86 2.56 -29.46
C GLY A 283 0.58 2.03 -29.55
N ALA A 284 1.51 2.80 -30.13
CA ALA A 284 2.93 2.48 -30.08
C ALA A 284 3.57 3.11 -28.83
N CYS A 285 4.49 2.38 -28.21
CA CYS A 285 5.27 2.87 -27.07
C CYS A 285 6.63 3.40 -27.57
N VAL A 286 6.85 4.70 -27.44
CA VAL A 286 8.04 5.44 -27.91
C VAL A 286 8.71 6.17 -26.74
N ASP A 287 9.88 6.77 -26.98
CA ASP A 287 10.61 7.60 -26.00
C ASP A 287 10.81 6.94 -24.62
N ARG A 288 11.19 5.65 -24.66
CA ARG A 288 11.36 4.81 -23.47
C ARG A 288 12.68 5.09 -22.78
N GLU A 289 12.61 5.45 -21.51
CA GLU A 289 13.77 5.77 -20.68
C GLU A 289 13.61 5.17 -19.28
N GLU A 290 14.68 4.61 -18.72
CA GLU A 290 14.76 4.32 -17.28
C GLU A 290 15.16 5.60 -16.55
N ILE A 291 14.24 6.14 -15.75
CA ILE A 291 14.42 7.40 -15.03
C ILE A 291 14.86 7.19 -13.58
N PHE A 292 14.79 5.96 -13.06
CA PHE A 292 15.15 5.63 -11.69
C PHE A 292 15.47 4.16 -11.49
N GLY A 293 16.41 3.85 -10.60
CA GLY A 293 16.78 2.49 -10.22
C GLY A 293 17.72 2.45 -9.02
N LYS A 294 17.18 2.37 -7.80
CA LYS A 294 17.97 2.37 -6.55
C LYS A 294 17.33 1.54 -5.45
N ALA A 295 18.15 1.08 -4.49
CA ALA A 295 17.68 0.48 -3.24
C ALA A 295 17.17 1.58 -2.28
N ILE A 296 15.93 1.44 -1.81
CA ILE A 296 15.22 2.44 -1.00
C ILE A 296 14.83 1.87 0.37
N HIS A 297 14.39 0.61 0.41
CA HIS A 297 13.96 -0.05 1.65
C HIS A 297 14.94 -1.11 2.12
N LYS A 298 14.99 -1.35 3.44
CA LYS A 298 15.65 -2.53 4.00
C LYS A 298 14.69 -3.71 3.96
N GLY A 299 14.64 -4.40 2.84
CA GLY A 299 13.71 -5.51 2.57
C GLY A 299 12.63 -5.14 1.56
N ALA A 300 11.66 -6.04 1.36
CA ALA A 300 10.73 -5.96 0.24
C ALA A 300 9.96 -4.63 0.19
N VAL A 301 9.96 -3.99 -0.98
CA VAL A 301 9.00 -2.93 -1.31
C VAL A 301 7.62 -3.57 -1.36
N LYS A 302 6.71 -3.16 -0.48
CA LYS A 302 5.37 -3.74 -0.37
C LYS A 302 4.35 -3.01 -1.22
N ALA A 303 4.53 -1.71 -1.36
CA ALA A 303 3.63 -0.86 -2.11
C ALA A 303 4.39 0.37 -2.59
N LEU A 304 3.92 0.94 -3.69
CA LEU A 304 4.38 2.24 -4.17
C LEU A 304 3.24 2.92 -4.93
N CYS A 305 3.28 4.25 -5.01
CA CYS A 305 2.41 5.03 -5.85
C CYS A 305 3.08 6.35 -6.21
N PHE A 306 2.63 6.98 -7.29
CA PHE A 306 3.04 8.33 -7.62
C PHE A 306 2.20 9.34 -6.86
N VAL A 307 2.87 10.35 -6.29
CA VAL A 307 2.20 11.57 -5.83
C VAL A 307 1.99 12.49 -7.03
N ASN A 308 3.03 12.61 -7.86
CA ASN A 308 3.04 13.35 -9.12
C ASN A 308 4.18 12.80 -10.00
N GLY A 309 4.44 13.43 -11.15
CA GLY A 309 5.47 12.99 -12.12
C GLY A 309 6.93 13.08 -11.64
N GLU A 310 7.15 13.66 -10.45
CA GLU A 310 8.49 13.88 -9.88
C GLU A 310 8.66 13.21 -8.50
N THR A 311 7.60 12.63 -7.94
CA THR A 311 7.61 12.12 -6.57
C THR A 311 6.90 10.78 -6.49
N LEU A 312 7.60 9.78 -5.93
CA LEU A 312 7.04 8.49 -5.54
C LEU A 312 6.90 8.41 -4.02
N LEU A 313 5.84 7.75 -3.57
CA LEU A 313 5.77 7.19 -2.23
C LEU A 313 6.02 5.69 -2.30
N THR A 314 6.87 5.19 -1.42
CA THR A 314 7.24 3.78 -1.37
C THR A 314 7.08 3.28 0.06
N GLY A 315 6.38 2.16 0.25
CA GLY A 315 6.19 1.50 1.53
C GLY A 315 6.94 0.18 1.56
N GLY A 316 7.75 -0.05 2.59
CA GLY A 316 8.61 -1.23 2.70
C GLY A 316 8.26 -2.16 3.85
N ALA A 317 8.86 -3.35 3.83
CA ALA A 317 8.88 -4.30 4.94
C ALA A 317 9.62 -3.77 6.18
N ASP A 318 10.33 -2.65 6.05
CA ASP A 318 11.00 -1.95 7.14
C ASP A 318 10.03 -1.05 7.95
N GLY A 319 8.73 -1.10 7.65
CA GLY A 319 7.70 -0.31 8.33
C GLY A 319 7.72 1.18 7.96
N LYS A 320 8.53 1.56 6.95
CA LYS A 320 8.69 2.95 6.53
C LYS A 320 7.93 3.22 5.25
N ILE A 321 7.35 4.40 5.16
CA ILE A 321 6.89 5.01 3.92
C ILE A 321 7.85 6.16 3.61
N ARG A 322 8.48 6.10 2.45
CA ARG A 322 9.45 7.11 2.00
C ARG A 322 8.85 7.90 0.86
N ARG A 323 9.09 9.20 0.88
CA ARG A 323 8.83 10.10 -0.24
C ARG A 323 10.14 10.28 -0.98
N ILE A 324 10.22 9.79 -2.21
CA ILE A 324 11.44 9.87 -3.02
C ILE A 324 11.20 10.80 -4.20
N ALA A 325 12.13 11.75 -4.40
CA ALA A 325 12.17 12.59 -5.58
C ALA A 325 12.76 11.81 -6.77
N LEU A 326 12.23 12.02 -7.95
CA LEU A 326 12.75 11.52 -9.22
C LEU A 326 13.48 12.66 -9.94
N PRO A 327 14.61 12.38 -10.63
CA PRO A 327 15.24 11.08 -10.84
C PRO A 327 16.34 10.74 -9.81
N ASP A 328 16.65 11.64 -8.88
CA ASP A 328 17.84 11.53 -8.05
C ASP A 328 17.65 10.64 -6.80
N GLY A 329 16.42 10.35 -6.40
CA GLY A 329 16.08 9.54 -5.24
C GLY A 329 16.32 10.25 -3.93
N GLN A 330 16.40 11.58 -3.94
CA GLN A 330 16.49 12.32 -2.69
C GLN A 330 15.21 12.12 -1.87
N GLU A 331 15.38 11.92 -0.58
CA GLU A 331 14.29 11.96 0.38
C GLU A 331 14.25 13.39 0.93
N PRO A 332 13.33 14.25 0.46
CA PRO A 332 13.29 15.64 0.90
C PRO A 332 12.92 15.78 2.38
N HIS A 333 12.35 14.72 2.98
CA HIS A 333 11.86 14.69 4.35
C HIS A 333 12.15 13.33 4.98
N ASP A 334 12.06 13.29 6.32
CA ASP A 334 12.12 12.04 7.05
C ASP A 334 10.96 11.10 6.64
N PRO A 335 11.19 9.77 6.65
CA PRO A 335 10.17 8.81 6.28
C PRO A 335 8.97 8.88 7.22
N PHE A 336 7.76 8.80 6.66
CA PHE A 336 6.56 8.54 7.44
C PHE A 336 6.69 7.13 8.03
N GLN A 337 6.78 7.04 9.35
CA GLN A 337 6.96 5.78 10.04
C GLN A 337 6.16 5.83 11.34
N LEU A 338 5.35 4.81 11.57
CA LEU A 338 4.76 4.55 12.88
C LEU A 338 5.72 3.58 13.54
N ILE A 339 6.51 4.05 14.49
CA ILE A 339 7.42 3.20 15.25
C ILE A 339 6.94 3.23 16.69
N LEU A 340 6.50 2.07 17.18
CA LEU A 340 6.55 1.79 18.60
C LEU A 340 8.03 1.74 19.01
N HIS A 341 8.56 2.84 19.53
CA HIS A 341 9.94 2.90 20.03
C HIS A 341 9.96 2.20 21.38
N CYS A 342 10.50 0.99 21.46
CA CYS A 342 10.55 0.25 22.72
C CYS A 342 11.93 -0.40 22.97
N THR A 343 12.98 0.27 22.50
CA THR A 343 14.35 -0.19 22.69
C THR A 343 14.70 -0.22 24.17
N GLY A 344 14.97 -1.41 24.69
CA GLY A 344 15.30 -1.58 26.11
C GLY A 344 14.10 -1.49 27.06
N THR A 345 12.88 -1.38 26.54
CA THR A 345 11.65 -1.55 27.32
C THR A 345 11.63 -2.93 27.96
N LYS A 346 11.23 -3.02 29.24
CA LYS A 346 11.20 -4.28 29.99
C LYS A 346 9.77 -4.80 30.07
N ILE A 347 9.55 -6.07 29.74
CA ILE A 347 8.19 -6.61 29.56
C ILE A 347 7.96 -8.01 30.20
N ASP A 348 8.73 -8.36 31.23
CA ASP A 348 8.55 -9.65 31.92
C ASP A 348 7.20 -9.74 32.66
N GLY A 349 6.60 -10.93 32.74
CA GLY A 349 5.36 -11.14 33.50
C GLY A 349 4.09 -10.44 32.97
N LEU A 350 4.06 -9.98 31.73
CA LEU A 350 2.85 -9.42 31.09
C LEU A 350 1.70 -10.46 31.03
N GLU A 351 0.48 -10.04 31.39
CA GLU A 351 -0.71 -10.91 31.29
C GLU A 351 -1.13 -11.20 29.83
N GLY A 352 -0.88 -10.26 28.92
CA GLY A 352 -1.26 -10.33 27.50
C GLY A 352 -0.16 -10.91 26.60
N LYS A 353 -0.36 -12.13 26.08
CA LYS A 353 0.60 -12.77 25.15
C LYS A 353 0.75 -11.98 23.84
N LYS A 354 -0.35 -11.48 23.28
CA LYS A 354 -0.37 -10.72 22.03
C LYS A 354 0.44 -9.43 22.16
N GLU A 355 0.18 -8.67 23.22
CA GLU A 355 0.82 -7.39 23.51
C GLU A 355 2.32 -7.57 23.76
N ARG A 356 2.68 -8.63 24.50
CA ARG A 356 4.08 -9.03 24.68
C ARG A 356 4.77 -9.31 23.35
N ASP A 357 4.15 -10.11 22.49
CA ASP A 357 4.74 -10.48 21.20
C ASP A 357 4.90 -9.24 20.27
N ILE A 358 3.97 -8.28 20.32
CA ILE A 358 4.08 -6.97 19.64
C ILE A 358 5.27 -6.16 20.17
N LEU A 359 5.37 -6.02 21.50
CA LEU A 359 6.45 -5.26 22.13
C LEU A 359 7.82 -5.89 21.83
N LEU A 360 7.92 -7.22 21.83
CA LEU A 360 9.15 -7.93 21.44
C LEU A 360 9.52 -7.67 19.99
N ALA A 361 8.55 -7.74 19.07
CA ALA A 361 8.78 -7.46 17.66
C ALA A 361 9.25 -6.01 17.42
N ALA A 362 8.84 -5.08 18.29
CA ALA A 362 9.22 -3.67 18.23
C ALA A 362 10.55 -3.34 18.94
N GLY A 363 11.17 -4.28 19.67
CA GLY A 363 12.50 -4.09 20.28
C GLY A 363 12.57 -4.16 21.81
N ALA A 364 11.48 -4.50 22.48
CA ALA A 364 11.45 -4.72 23.92
C ALA A 364 12.26 -5.96 24.34
N LYS A 365 12.66 -6.00 25.61
CA LYS A 365 13.47 -7.06 26.20
C LYS A 365 12.72 -7.74 27.35
N THR A 366 12.74 -9.06 27.35
CA THR A 366 12.48 -9.83 28.57
C THR A 366 13.70 -9.69 29.47
N VAL A 367 13.49 -9.20 30.69
CA VAL A 367 14.52 -9.25 31.72
C VAL A 367 14.26 -10.52 32.50
N ASP A 368 15.09 -11.54 32.29
CA ASP A 368 15.05 -12.73 33.13
C ASP A 368 15.28 -12.30 34.58
N GLY A 369 14.34 -12.67 35.46
CA GLY A 369 14.44 -12.41 36.89
C GLY A 369 15.62 -13.16 37.51
N ALA A 370 16.79 -12.52 37.52
CA ALA A 370 17.87 -12.79 38.46
C ALA A 370 18.85 -11.61 38.52
N ALA A 371 18.59 -10.68 39.45
CA ALA A 371 19.61 -9.98 40.23
C ALA A 371 18.95 -9.43 41.50
#